data_AF-F8L1I1-F1
#
_entry.id   AF-F8L1I1-F1
#
_cell.length_a   1.000
_cell.length_b   1.000
_cell.length_c   1.000
_cell.angle_alpha   90.00
_cell.angle_beta   90.00
_cell.angle_gamma   90.00
#
_symmetry.space_group_name_H-M   'P 1'
#
loop_
_entity.id
_entity.type
_entity.pdbx_description
1 polymer ?
#
loop_
_entity_poly.entity_id
_entity_poly.type
_entity_poly.pdbx_seq_one_letter_code
_entity_poly.pdbx_strand_id
1 'polypeptide(L)'
;MCKLSDSTYLFVIVVLALSTGMRKGRNIKSKMEDIDFQRNLIIIQTTKNGAVRMALLVGLSYELLKNLDSNGKSNLVFPSIG
;
A
#
# COMPACT_ATOMS: atom_id res chain seq x y z
N MET A 1 11.00 17.08 17.30
CA MET A 1 10.81 15.61 17.26
C MET A 1 9.35 15.33 17.00
N CYS A 2 9.03 14.57 15.94
CA CYS A 2 7.76 13.85 15.74
C CYS A 2 7.92 12.98 14.46
N LYS A 3 8.90 12.07 14.47
CA LYS A 3 9.22 11.12 13.37
C LYS A 3 8.90 9.69 13.81
N LEU A 4 7.64 9.40 14.10
CA LEU A 4 7.19 8.02 14.33
C LEU A 4 6.17 7.52 13.30
N SER A 5 5.50 8.42 12.57
CA SER A 5 4.50 8.01 11.56
C SER A 5 5.12 7.52 10.25
N ASP A 6 6.26 8.06 9.82
CA ASP A 6 6.93 7.64 8.57
C ASP A 6 7.34 6.16 8.61
N SER A 7 7.74 5.64 9.78
CA SER A 7 8.30 4.29 9.88
C SER A 7 7.27 3.20 9.58
N THR A 8 6.02 3.38 10.01
CA THR A 8 4.97 2.37 9.78
C THR A 8 4.59 2.31 8.30
N TYR A 9 4.36 3.46 7.67
CA TYR A 9 4.01 3.50 6.25
C TYR A 9 5.19 3.09 5.37
N LEU A 10 6.41 3.54 5.69
CA LEU A 10 7.62 3.10 4.98
C LEU A 10 7.81 1.58 5.09
N PHE A 11 7.57 1.01 6.28
CA PHE A 11 7.63 -0.43 6.49
C PHE A 11 6.59 -1.17 5.64
N VAL A 12 5.33 -0.70 5.64
CA VAL A 12 4.26 -1.27 4.80
C VAL A 12 4.62 -1.20 3.31
N ILE A 13 5.18 -0.07 2.84
CA ILE A 13 5.64 0.10 1.46
C ILE A 13 6.75 -0.88 1.11
N VAL A 14 7.74 -1.05 1.99
CA VAL A 14 8.86 -1.97 1.76
C VAL A 14 8.38 -3.41 1.74
N VAL A 15 7.55 -3.81 2.70
CA VAL A 15 6.97 -5.16 2.76
C VAL A 15 6.16 -5.44 1.51
N LEU A 16 5.31 -4.50 1.07
CA LEU A 16 4.56 -4.64 -0.18
C LEU A 16 5.48 -4.72 -1.40
N ALA A 17 6.47 -3.84 -1.52
CA ALA A 17 7.43 -3.87 -2.63
C ALA A 17 8.16 -5.21 -2.73
N LEU A 18 8.55 -5.79 -1.59
CA LEU A 18 9.21 -7.09 -1.52
C LEU A 18 8.28 -8.24 -1.85
N SER A 19 7.03 -8.24 -1.34
CA SER A 19 6.08 -9.34 -1.57
C SER A 19 5.45 -9.32 -2.96
N THR A 20 5.34 -8.15 -3.57
CA THR A 20 4.64 -7.96 -4.87
C THR A 20 5.60 -7.76 -6.05
N GLY A 21 6.91 -7.60 -5.79
CA GLY A 21 7.89 -7.22 -6.81
C GLY A 21 7.68 -5.81 -7.37
N MET A 22 6.86 -4.98 -6.72
CA MET A 22 6.66 -3.60 -7.12
C MET A 22 7.95 -2.79 -6.91
N ARG A 23 8.45 -2.17 -7.98
CA ARG A 23 9.52 -1.17 -7.85
C ARG A 23 8.96 0.13 -7.29
N LYS A 24 9.74 0.82 -6.45
CA LYS A 24 9.43 2.17 -5.94
C LYS A 24 9.37 3.17 -7.11
N GLY A 25 8.22 3.26 -7.76
CA GLY A 25 7.86 4.30 -8.72
C GLY A 25 7.29 5.53 -8.02
N ARG A 26 7.46 6.69 -8.64
CA ARG A 26 7.06 8.02 -8.15
C ARG A 26 5.57 8.01 -7.74
N ASN A 27 5.29 8.30 -6.48
CA ASN A 27 3.95 8.48 -5.87
C ASN A 27 2.95 7.35 -6.15
N ILE A 28 3.05 6.24 -5.41
CA ILE A 28 1.97 5.26 -5.31
C ILE A 28 0.81 5.93 -4.56
N LYS A 29 -0.13 6.51 -5.31
CA LYS A 29 -1.43 6.95 -4.77
C LYS A 29 -2.38 5.75 -4.78
N SER A 30 -2.14 4.78 -3.90
CA SER A 30 -3.14 3.74 -3.62
C SER A 30 -4.07 4.21 -2.52
N LYS A 31 -5.35 4.01 -2.74
CA LYS A 31 -6.40 4.21 -1.75
C LYS A 31 -6.81 2.87 -1.14
N MET A 32 -7.44 2.91 0.03
CA MET A 32 -7.97 1.69 0.65
C MET A 32 -8.99 0.98 -0.27
N GLU A 33 -9.72 1.74 -1.09
CA GLU A 33 -10.65 1.20 -2.11
C GLU A 33 -9.98 0.33 -3.19
N ASP A 34 -8.66 0.45 -3.36
CA ASP A 34 -7.91 -0.36 -4.30
C ASP A 34 -7.54 -1.75 -3.73
N ILE A 35 -7.82 -2.01 -2.44
CA ILE A 35 -7.51 -3.27 -1.78
C ILE A 35 -8.75 -4.16 -1.74
N ASP A 36 -8.65 -5.34 -2.35
CA ASP A 36 -9.63 -6.39 -2.24
C ASP A 36 -9.20 -7.38 -1.15
N PHE A 37 -9.70 -7.17 0.07
CA PHE A 37 -9.44 -8.05 1.22
C PHE A 37 -10.12 -9.42 1.10
N GLN A 38 -11.13 -9.59 0.23
CA GLN A 38 -11.77 -10.89 0.00
C GLN A 38 -10.87 -11.77 -0.87
N ARG A 39 -10.21 -11.17 -1.85
CA ARG A 39 -9.32 -11.86 -2.79
C ARG A 39 -7.84 -11.78 -2.41
N ASN A 40 -7.51 -11.05 -1.35
CA ASN A 40 -6.15 -10.75 -0.91
C ASN A 40 -5.32 -10.12 -2.05
N LEU A 41 -5.86 -9.08 -2.68
CA LEU A 41 -5.21 -8.40 -3.81
C LEU A 41 -5.19 -6.90 -3.57
N ILE A 42 -4.17 -6.23 -4.10
CA ILE A 42 -4.16 -4.78 -4.28
C ILE A 42 -4.12 -4.45 -5.77
N ILE A 43 -4.96 -3.51 -6.18
CA ILE A 43 -5.03 -2.96 -7.52
C ILE A 43 -4.18 -1.68 -7.55
N ILE A 44 -3.25 -1.59 -8.49
CA ILE A 44 -2.40 -0.41 -8.65
C ILE A 44 -2.60 0.13 -10.05
N GLN A 45 -3.13 1.34 -10.12
CA GLN A 45 -3.26 2.08 -11.37
C GLN A 45 -1.96 2.84 -11.64
N THR A 46 -1.31 2.53 -12.76
CA THR A 46 -0.10 3.25 -13.18
C THR A 46 -0.44 4.34 -14.18
N THR A 47 -0.08 5.59 -13.88
CA THR A 47 -0.49 6.77 -14.67
C THR A 47 0.25 6.91 -16.01
N LYS A 48 1.37 6.20 -16.21
CA LYS A 48 2.22 6.41 -17.40
C LYS A 48 1.65 5.77 -18.67
N ASN A 49 1.02 4.60 -18.56
CA ASN A 49 0.42 3.89 -19.70
C ASN A 49 -1.02 3.42 -19.42
N GLY A 50 -1.64 3.85 -18.32
CA GLY A 50 -2.96 3.36 -17.90
C GLY A 50 -2.98 1.86 -17.53
N ALA A 51 -1.80 1.25 -17.37
CA ALA A 51 -1.72 -0.18 -17.07
C ALA A 51 -2.16 -0.41 -15.63
N VAL A 52 -3.22 -1.21 -15.46
CA VAL A 52 -3.66 -1.72 -14.17
C VAL A 52 -2.84 -2.95 -13.85
N ARG A 53 -2.19 -2.95 -12.68
CA ARG A 53 -1.49 -4.13 -12.16
C ARG A 53 -2.19 -4.59 -10.90
N MET A 54 -2.27 -5.91 -10.74
CA MET A 54 -2.74 -6.52 -9.51
C MET A 54 -1.56 -7.20 -8.83
N ALA A 55 -1.53 -7.14 -7.51
CA ALA A 55 -0.56 -7.89 -6.73
C ALA A 55 -1.23 -8.62 -5.56
N LEU A 56 -0.79 -9.85 -5.32
CA LEU A 56 -1.26 -10.65 -4.20
C LEU A 56 -0.70 -10.10 -2.88
N LEU A 57 -1.59 -9.96 -1.91
CA LEU A 57 -1.29 -9.64 -0.53
C LEU A 57 -1.16 -10.96 0.23
N VAL A 58 0.08 -11.32 0.57
CA VAL A 58 0.37 -12.57 1.30
C VAL A 58 1.10 -12.28 2.60
N GLY A 59 0.79 -13.07 3.63
CA GLY A 59 1.41 -13.01 4.96
C GLY A 59 1.38 -11.61 5.56
N LEU A 60 2.55 -11.12 5.98
CA LEU A 60 2.71 -9.85 6.68
C LEU A 60 2.13 -8.64 5.92
N SER A 61 2.18 -8.66 4.59
CA SER A 61 1.63 -7.55 3.77
C SER A 61 0.11 -7.40 3.93
N TYR A 62 -0.62 -8.51 4.07
CA TYR A 62 -2.06 -8.50 4.30
C TYR A 62 -2.40 -8.01 5.71
N GLU A 63 -1.70 -8.54 6.72
CA GLU A 63 -1.94 -8.18 8.12
C GLU A 63 -1.69 -6.69 8.39
N LEU A 64 -0.64 -6.13 7.82
CA LEU A 64 -0.34 -4.70 7.93
C LEU A 64 -1.43 -3.83 7.32
N LEU A 65 -1.94 -4.19 6.14
CA LEU A 65 -3.00 -3.44 5.48
C LEU A 65 -4.34 -3.54 6.24
N LYS A 66 -4.67 -4.71 6.78
CA LYS A 66 -5.87 -4.91 7.60
C LYS A 66 -5.84 -4.08 8.89
N ASN A 67 -4.66 -3.99 9.51
CA ASN A 67 -4.46 -3.14 10.68
C ASN A 67 -4.54 -1.64 10.36
N LEU A 68 -4.08 -1.21 9.18
CA LEU A 68 -4.21 0.17 8.74
C LEU A 68 -5.67 0.54 8.46
N ASP A 69 -6.42 -0.34 7.82
CA ASP A 69 -7.85 -0.16 7.54
C ASP A 69 -8.67 -0.02 8.84
N SER A 70 -8.44 -0.92 9.80
CA SER A 70 -9.12 -0.91 11.11
C SER A 70 -8.85 0.34 11.94
N ASN A 71 -7.75 1.06 11.67
CA ASN A 71 -7.39 2.29 12.39
C ASN A 71 -8.08 3.55 11.84
N GLY A 72 -8.80 3.48 10.71
CA GLY A 72 -9.65 4.58 10.19
C GLY A 72 -8.94 5.91 9.90
N LYS A 73 -7.60 5.92 9.84
CA LYS A 73 -6.80 7.16 9.84
C LYS A 73 -6.66 7.83 8.47
N SER A 74 -6.90 7.14 7.37
CA SER A 74 -6.79 7.74 6.03
C SER A 74 -7.48 6.88 4.96
N ASN A 75 -8.09 7.54 3.97
CA ASN A 75 -8.56 6.90 2.75
C ASN A 75 -7.41 6.47 1.81
N LEU A 76 -6.18 6.85 2.14
CA LEU A 76 -4.97 6.50 1.41
C LEU A 76 -4.24 5.36 2.14
N VAL A 77 -3.76 4.37 1.36
CA VAL A 77 -2.84 3.34 1.87
C VAL A 77 -1.52 3.98 2.29
N PHE A 78 -1.11 5.04 1.57
CA PHE A 78 0.11 5.80 1.82
C PHE A 78 -0.21 7.30 1.84
N PRO A 79 -0.59 7.87 3.00
CA PRO A 79 -0.75 9.31 3.13
C PRO A 79 0.64 9.97 3.11
N SER A 80 0.99 10.54 1.96
CA SER A 80 2.14 11.44 1.73
C SER A 80 3.48 11.01 2.34
N ILE A 81 4.33 10.36 1.55
CA ILE A 81 5.79 10.56 1.70
C ILE A 81 6.07 11.95 1.12
N GLY A 82 6.06 12.95 2.00
CA GLY A 82 6.52 14.31 1.74
C GLY A 82 7.95 14.48 2.22
#